data_AF-A0A4Q2JVI6-F1
#
_entry.id   AF-A0A4Q2JVI6-F1
#
_cell.length_a   1.000
_cell.length_b   1.000
_cell.length_c   1.000
_cell.angle_alpha   90.00
_cell.angle_beta   90.00
_cell.angle_gamma   90.00
#
_symmetry.space_group_name_H-M   'P 1'
#
loop_
_entity.id
_entity.type
_entity.pdbx_description
1 polymer ?
#
loop_
_entity_poly.entity_id
_entity_poly.type
_entity_poly.pdbx_seq_one_letter_code
_entity_poly.pdbx_strand_id
1 'polypeptide(L)'
;MGALVSDSTSVPEPDETAADAPVRPLRSIRQSLAAIVLGFEVIVVFLAALVIWGLSQGGVEGSLPSWVALAAGGVIILALIVTIGLLRFSWAYPLGWVIQVLILASGFLNPAMFVVGALFGGMWWYCMVTGARIDRDRAAAAAQWKEQQ
;
A
#
# COMPACT_ATOMS: atom_id res chain seq x y z
N MET A 1 52.52 -4.66 -51.39
CA MET A 1 51.48 -3.60 -51.45
C MET A 1 50.18 -4.24 -51.00
N GLY A 2 49.67 -4.09 -49.78
CA GLY A 2 49.90 -3.11 -48.72
C GLY A 2 48.52 -2.77 -48.14
N ALA A 3 48.33 -3.05 -46.83
CA ALA A 3 47.21 -2.68 -45.96
C ALA A 3 45.82 -3.25 -46.35
N LEU A 4 45.42 -4.39 -45.78
CA LEU A 4 44.61 -4.45 -44.54
C LEU A 4 43.47 -3.44 -44.54
N VAL A 5 42.30 -3.95 -44.94
CA VAL A 5 40.99 -3.40 -44.62
C VAL A 5 40.93 -3.24 -43.09
N SER A 6 41.09 -2.01 -42.59
CA SER A 6 40.77 -1.70 -41.20
C SER A 6 39.31 -1.34 -41.18
N ASP A 7 38.52 -2.37 -40.88
CA ASP A 7 37.11 -2.32 -40.56
C ASP A 7 36.86 -1.19 -39.55
N SER A 8 36.12 -0.17 -39.98
CA SER A 8 35.66 0.93 -39.16
C SER A 8 34.54 0.44 -38.24
N THR A 9 34.89 -0.28 -37.19
CA THR A 9 34.03 -0.43 -36.01
C THR A 9 34.32 0.74 -35.09
N SER A 10 33.70 1.88 -35.39
CA SER A 10 33.56 2.93 -34.38
C SER A 10 32.74 2.33 -33.24
N VAL A 11 33.43 2.00 -32.14
CA VAL A 11 32.74 1.82 -30.86
C VAL A 11 32.06 3.16 -30.61
N PRO A 12 30.71 3.23 -30.55
CA PRO A 12 30.05 4.47 -30.19
C PRO A 12 30.60 4.87 -28.82
N GLU A 13 31.24 6.03 -28.73
CA GLU A 13 31.65 6.60 -27.44
C GLU A 13 30.42 6.55 -26.54
N PRO A 14 30.52 5.96 -25.33
CA PRO A 14 29.42 6.00 -24.40
C PRO A 14 29.12 7.48 -24.14
N ASP A 15 27.98 7.91 -24.66
CA ASP A 15 27.45 9.26 -24.55
C ASP A 15 27.47 9.64 -23.06
N GLU A 16 28.45 10.47 -22.67
CA GLU A 16 28.75 10.89 -21.29
C GLU A 16 27.50 11.51 -20.61
N THR A 17 26.57 11.96 -21.45
CA THR A 17 25.22 12.46 -21.13
C THR A 17 24.32 11.41 -20.44
N ALA A 18 24.52 10.11 -20.69
CA ALA A 18 23.69 9.04 -20.12
C ALA A 18 24.10 8.65 -18.69
N ALA A 19 25.30 9.03 -18.24
CA ALA A 19 25.85 8.67 -16.94
C ALA A 19 25.19 9.41 -15.76
N ASP A 20 24.45 10.49 -16.03
CA ASP A 20 23.79 11.32 -15.00
C ASP A 20 22.26 11.14 -14.93
N ALA A 21 21.72 10.06 -15.52
CA ALA A 21 20.29 9.79 -15.39
C ALA A 21 19.93 9.57 -13.91
N PRO A 22 19.10 10.43 -13.27
CA PRO A 22 18.83 10.35 -11.85
C PRO A 22 18.14 9.02 -11.54
N VAL A 23 18.83 8.17 -10.78
CA VAL A 23 18.29 6.88 -10.31
C VAL A 23 17.10 7.19 -9.41
N ARG A 24 15.88 6.93 -9.91
CA ARG A 24 14.65 7.10 -9.11
C ARG A 24 14.80 6.31 -7.80
N PRO A 25 14.59 6.93 -6.62
CA PRO A 25 14.71 6.23 -5.36
C PRO A 25 13.76 5.02 -5.34
N LEU A 26 14.30 3.83 -5.07
CA LEU A 26 13.52 2.61 -4.92
C LEU A 26 12.49 2.81 -3.81
N ARG A 27 11.20 2.55 -4.13
CA ARG A 27 10.11 2.58 -3.15
C ARG A 27 10.42 1.68 -1.95
N SER A 28 10.12 2.16 -0.75
CA SER A 28 10.35 1.41 0.50
C SER A 28 9.54 0.10 0.48
N ILE A 29 10.12 -0.97 1.04
CA ILE A 29 9.44 -2.28 1.15
C ILE A 29 8.24 -2.17 2.08
N ARG A 30 8.39 -1.41 3.18
CA ARG A 30 7.29 -1.08 4.09
C ARG A 30 6.11 -0.44 3.36
N GLN A 31 6.39 0.50 2.46
CA GLN A 31 5.36 1.21 1.70
C GLN A 31 4.60 0.25 0.75
N SER A 32 5.31 -0.66 0.10
CA SER A 32 4.71 -1.60 -0.85
C SER A 32 3.82 -2.63 -0.14
N LEU A 33 4.28 -3.19 0.98
CA LEU A 33 3.49 -4.11 1.80
C LEU A 33 2.24 -3.43 2.37
N ALA A 34 2.39 -2.21 2.89
CA ALA A 34 1.27 -1.44 3.44
C ALA A 34 0.22 -1.11 2.36
N ALA A 35 0.65 -0.74 1.15
CA ALA A 35 -0.26 -0.47 0.04
C ALA A 35 -1.04 -1.73 -0.40
N ILE A 36 -0.39 -2.89 -0.43
CA ILE A 36 -1.05 -4.18 -0.76
C ILE A 36 -2.11 -4.51 0.29
N VAL A 37 -1.78 -4.39 1.58
CA VAL A 37 -2.72 -4.66 2.68
C VAL A 37 -3.95 -3.76 2.58
N LEU A 38 -3.76 -2.44 2.43
CA LEU A 38 -4.88 -1.51 2.26
C LEU A 38 -5.70 -1.79 1.00
N GLY A 39 -5.05 -2.18 -0.10
CA GLY A 39 -5.74 -2.52 -1.34
C GLY A 39 -6.70 -3.70 -1.18
N PHE A 40 -6.26 -4.76 -0.50
CA PHE A 40 -7.15 -5.87 -0.15
C PHE A 40 -8.24 -5.47 0.84
N GLU A 41 -7.93 -4.61 1.80
CA GLU A 41 -8.87 -4.12 2.79
C GLU A 41 -10.03 -3.34 2.15
N VAL A 42 -9.75 -2.52 1.13
CA VAL A 42 -10.79 -1.85 0.33
C VAL A 42 -11.77 -2.85 -0.27
N ILE A 43 -11.28 -3.95 -0.83
CA ILE A 43 -12.11 -4.99 -1.43
C ILE A 43 -12.99 -5.64 -0.35
N VAL A 44 -12.42 -5.93 0.83
CA VAL A 44 -13.17 -6.55 1.93
C VAL A 44 -14.24 -5.61 2.47
N VAL A 45 -13.94 -4.33 2.69
CA VAL A 45 -14.94 -3.34 3.15
C VAL A 45 -16.05 -3.15 2.11
N PHE A 46 -15.72 -3.19 0.82
CA PHE A 46 -16.73 -3.15 -0.25
C PHE A 46 -17.67 -4.36 -0.20
N LEU A 47 -17.12 -5.57 -0.08
CA LEU A 47 -17.92 -6.79 0.06
C LEU A 47 -18.74 -6.77 1.35
N ALA A 48 -18.19 -6.26 2.45
CA ALA A 48 -18.89 -6.09 3.71
C ALA A 48 -20.14 -5.22 3.56
N ALA A 49 -19.99 -4.07 2.88
CA ALA A 49 -21.09 -3.15 2.63
C ALA A 49 -22.17 -3.82 1.76
N LEU A 50 -21.78 -4.60 0.75
CA LEU A 50 -22.73 -5.38 -0.06
C LEU A 50 -23.46 -6.46 0.74
N VAL A 51 -22.77 -7.16 1.65
CA VAL A 51 -23.38 -8.16 2.53
C VAL A 51 -24.38 -7.51 3.48
N ILE A 52 -24.02 -6.40 4.12
CA ILE A 52 -24.92 -5.67 5.02
C ILE A 52 -26.15 -5.16 4.25
N TRP A 53 -25.94 -4.59 3.06
CA TRP A 53 -27.03 -4.15 2.20
C TRP A 53 -27.92 -5.32 1.77
N GLY A 54 -27.35 -6.44 1.32
CA GLY A 54 -28.10 -7.62 0.90
C GLY A 54 -28.93 -8.25 2.02
N LEU A 55 -28.38 -8.31 3.24
CA LEU A 55 -29.10 -8.78 4.43
C LEU A 55 -30.21 -7.80 4.84
N SER A 56 -30.02 -6.48 4.64
CA SER A 56 -31.03 -5.46 4.96
C SER A 56 -32.24 -5.48 4.03
N GLN A 57 -32.10 -6.00 2.80
CA GLN A 57 -33.21 -6.16 1.86
C GLN A 57 -34.12 -7.36 2.21
N GLY A 58 -33.69 -8.26 3.09
CA GLY A 58 -34.41 -9.49 3.46
C GLY A 58 -35.58 -9.35 4.44
N GLY A 59 -35.99 -8.13 4.81
CA GLY A 59 -37.25 -7.92 5.56
C GLY A 59 -37.17 -8.02 7.08
N VAL A 60 -36.02 -7.72 7.72
CA VAL A 60 -35.97 -7.57 9.18
C VAL A 60 -36.62 -6.24 9.57
N GLU A 61 -37.88 -6.29 10.00
CA GLU A 61 -38.62 -5.15 10.52
C GLU A 61 -37.87 -4.52 11.70
N GLY A 62 -37.38 -3.29 11.53
CA GLY A 62 -36.69 -2.51 12.57
C GLY A 62 -35.28 -2.01 12.23
N SER A 63 -34.74 -2.32 11.06
CA SER A 63 -33.39 -1.89 10.67
C SER A 63 -33.36 -0.47 10.09
N LEU A 64 -32.26 0.26 10.38
CA LEU A 64 -31.93 1.58 9.83
C LEU A 64 -32.12 1.66 8.31
N PRO A 65 -32.32 2.86 7.73
CA PRO A 65 -32.52 3.00 6.29
C PRO A 65 -31.40 2.34 5.48
N SER A 66 -31.74 1.49 4.51
CA SER A 66 -30.79 0.63 3.77
C SER A 66 -29.68 1.40 3.06
N TRP A 67 -29.88 2.69 2.76
CA TRP A 67 -28.88 3.57 2.17
C TRP A 67 -27.72 3.91 3.12
N VAL A 68 -27.94 3.83 4.44
CA VAL A 68 -26.93 4.18 5.45
C VAL A 68 -25.77 3.19 5.44
N ALA A 69 -26.03 1.90 5.21
CA ALA A 69 -24.97 0.89 5.10
C ALA A 69 -24.06 1.13 3.89
N LEU A 70 -24.64 1.48 2.75
CA LEU A 70 -23.89 1.82 1.53
C LEU A 70 -23.13 3.15 1.68
N ALA A 71 -23.75 4.16 2.31
CA ALA A 71 -23.10 5.44 2.58
C ALA A 71 -21.93 5.28 3.55
N ALA A 72 -22.10 4.53 4.65
CA ALA A 72 -21.03 4.27 5.62
C ALA A 72 -19.89 3.45 5.00
N GLY A 73 -20.20 2.38 4.26
CA GLY A 73 -19.21 1.60 3.53
C GLY A 73 -18.45 2.44 2.50
N GLY A 74 -19.16 3.27 1.74
CA GLY A 74 -18.59 4.20 0.77
C GLY A 74 -17.64 5.23 1.40
N VAL A 75 -18.00 5.78 2.56
CA VAL A 75 -17.14 6.71 3.32
C VAL A 75 -15.86 6.02 3.80
N ILE A 76 -15.94 4.79 4.29
CA ILE A 76 -14.76 4.02 4.73
C ILE A 76 -13.86 3.67 3.53
N ILE A 77 -14.45 3.25 2.40
CA ILE A 77 -13.70 2.98 1.16
C ILE A 77 -12.98 4.24 0.67
N LEU A 78 -13.66 5.39 0.69
CA LEU A 78 -13.05 6.66 0.30
C LEU A 78 -11.89 7.02 1.23
N ALA A 79 -12.06 6.85 2.55
CA ALA A 79 -11.00 7.06 3.54
C ALA A 79 -9.80 6.14 3.30
N LEU A 80 -10.03 4.87 2.95
CA LEU A 80 -8.98 3.92 2.59
C LEU A 80 -8.22 4.35 1.33
N ILE A 81 -8.92 4.74 0.26
CA ILE A 81 -8.30 5.21 -1.00
C ILE A 81 -7.45 6.47 -0.76
N VAL A 82 -7.98 7.43 0.01
CA VAL A 82 -7.23 8.62 0.40
C VAL A 82 -5.97 8.24 1.17
N THR A 83 -6.06 7.27 2.08
CA THR A 83 -4.92 6.81 2.88
C THR A 83 -3.87 6.10 2.02
N ILE A 84 -4.27 5.31 1.02
CA ILE A 84 -3.36 4.73 0.03
C ILE A 84 -2.58 5.84 -0.71
N GLY A 85 -3.26 6.93 -1.10
CA GLY A 85 -2.61 8.09 -1.72
C GLY A 85 -1.68 8.84 -0.76
N LEU A 86 -2.00 8.87 0.53
CA LEU A 86 -1.22 9.55 1.56
C LEU A 86 -0.04 8.73 2.10
N LEU A 87 0.02 7.42 1.83
CA LEU A 87 1.11 6.52 2.25
C LEU A 87 2.51 6.97 1.81
N ARG A 88 2.64 7.97 0.91
CA ARG A 88 3.93 8.59 0.57
C ARG A 88 4.54 9.46 1.67
N PHE A 89 3.77 9.78 2.72
CA PHE A 89 4.21 10.62 3.83
C PHE A 89 4.32 9.83 5.12
N SER A 90 5.37 10.07 5.91
CA SER A 90 5.59 9.42 7.23
C SER A 90 4.46 9.66 8.24
N TRP A 91 3.59 10.64 8.00
CA TRP A 91 2.37 10.90 8.79
C TRP A 91 1.19 9.97 8.46
N ALA A 92 1.29 9.13 7.43
CA ALA A 92 0.23 8.18 7.08
C ALA A 92 0.11 7.01 8.06
N TYR A 93 1.13 6.76 8.88
CA TYR A 93 1.12 5.66 9.85
C TYR A 93 0.08 5.80 10.97
N PRO A 94 -0.07 6.96 11.64
CA PRO A 94 -1.18 7.16 12.57
C PRO A 94 -2.55 7.16 11.87
N LEU A 95 -2.62 7.63 10.62
CA LEU A 95 -3.87 7.60 9.84
C LEU A 95 -4.36 6.17 9.57
N GLY A 96 -3.44 5.24 9.27
CA GLY A 96 -3.77 3.81 9.14
C GLY A 96 -4.30 3.20 10.44
N TRP A 97 -3.79 3.61 11.60
CA TRP A 97 -4.34 3.20 12.90
C TRP A 97 -5.76 3.72 13.12
N VAL A 98 -6.03 4.98 12.76
CA VAL A 98 -7.39 5.54 12.83
C VAL A 98 -8.35 4.74 11.96
N ILE A 99 -7.95 4.39 10.74
CA ILE A 99 -8.76 3.56 9.84
C ILE A 99 -9.00 2.17 10.40
N GLN A 100 -7.98 1.54 11.00
CA GLN A 100 -8.17 0.23 11.62
C GLN A 100 -9.19 0.29 12.76
N VAL A 101 -9.17 1.34 13.58
CA VAL A 101 -10.20 1.54 14.61
C VAL A 101 -11.58 1.75 13.99
N LEU A 102 -11.69 2.49 12.88
CA LEU A 102 -12.96 2.68 12.17
C LEU A 102 -13.51 1.37 11.58
N ILE A 103 -12.64 0.53 11.03
CA ILE A 103 -13.02 -0.79 10.50
C ILE A 103 -13.43 -1.71 11.65
N LEU A 104 -12.69 -1.72 12.75
CA LEU A 104 -13.06 -2.49 13.93
C LEU A 104 -14.40 -2.02 14.52
N ALA A 105 -14.66 -0.70 14.53
CA ALA A 105 -15.95 -0.13 14.92
C ALA A 105 -17.07 -0.50 13.93
N SER A 106 -16.78 -0.68 12.64
CA SER A 106 -17.76 -1.24 11.69
C SER A 106 -18.18 -2.68 12.04
N GLY A 107 -17.38 -3.38 12.85
CA GLY A 107 -17.71 -4.65 13.52
C GLY A 107 -19.03 -4.64 14.29
N PHE A 108 -19.42 -3.48 14.86
CA PHE A 108 -20.71 -3.37 15.55
C PHE A 108 -21.91 -3.54 14.62
N LEU A 109 -21.77 -3.29 13.32
CA LEU A 109 -22.82 -3.52 12.32
C LEU A 109 -22.80 -4.96 11.82
N ASN A 110 -21.61 -5.55 11.70
CA ASN A 110 -21.45 -6.93 11.26
C ASN A 110 -20.32 -7.59 12.06
N PRO A 111 -20.62 -8.56 12.94
CA PRO A 111 -19.61 -9.23 13.77
C PRO A 111 -18.45 -9.84 12.99
N ALA A 112 -18.66 -10.24 11.74
CA ALA A 112 -17.59 -10.76 10.87
C ALA A 112 -16.49 -9.72 10.62
N MET A 113 -16.82 -8.42 10.65
CA MET A 113 -15.85 -7.34 10.46
C MET A 113 -14.90 -7.16 11.65
N PHE A 114 -15.25 -7.64 12.85
CA PHE A 114 -14.28 -7.69 13.95
C PHE A 114 -13.12 -8.63 13.64
N VAL A 115 -13.41 -9.81 13.06
CA VAL A 115 -12.38 -10.77 12.66
C VAL A 115 -11.51 -10.21 11.54
N VAL A 116 -12.14 -9.60 10.53
CA VAL A 116 -11.43 -8.94 9.43
C VAL A 116 -10.54 -7.82 9.95
N GLY A 117 -11.09 -6.87 10.72
CA GLY A 117 -10.34 -5.74 11.26
C GLY A 117 -9.20 -6.18 12.19
N ALA A 118 -9.40 -7.24 12.97
CA ALA A 118 -8.33 -7.80 13.79
C ALA A 118 -7.21 -8.43 12.94
N LEU A 119 -7.55 -9.19 11.90
CA LEU A 119 -6.56 -9.79 11.00
C LEU A 119 -5.79 -8.73 10.20
N PHE A 120 -6.49 -7.79 9.60
CA PHE A 120 -5.89 -6.71 8.81
C PHE A 120 -5.13 -5.72 9.69
N GLY A 121 -5.65 -5.35 10.86
CA GLY A 121 -4.94 -4.54 11.84
C GLY A 121 -3.68 -5.23 12.39
N GLY A 122 -3.74 -6.54 12.63
CA GLY A 122 -2.57 -7.33 13.00
C GLY A 122 -1.52 -7.40 11.89
N MET A 123 -1.96 -7.61 10.64
CA MET A 123 -1.09 -7.59 9.46
C MET A 123 -0.47 -6.20 9.26
N TRP A 124 -1.25 -5.12 9.42
CA TRP A 124 -0.77 -3.74 9.35
C TRP A 124 0.34 -3.49 10.37
N TRP A 125 0.11 -3.86 11.64
CA TRP A 125 1.13 -3.77 12.69
C TRP A 125 2.39 -4.55 12.30
N TYR A 126 2.24 -5.78 11.83
CA TYR A 126 3.36 -6.61 11.39
C TYR A 126 4.13 -5.99 10.22
N CYS A 127 3.44 -5.47 9.20
CA CYS A 127 4.05 -4.76 8.08
C CYS A 127 4.82 -3.51 8.53
N MET A 128 4.32 -2.77 9.52
CA MET A 128 5.02 -1.61 10.06
C MET A 128 6.32 -2.00 10.79
N VAL A 129 6.27 -3.03 11.64
CA VAL A 129 7.44 -3.50 12.40
C VAL A 129 8.48 -4.16 11.48
N THR A 130 8.04 -5.08 10.62
CA THR A 130 8.91 -5.81 9.68
C THR A 130 9.47 -4.88 8.60
N GLY A 131 8.64 -4.00 8.05
CA GLY A 131 9.08 -3.01 7.06
C GLY A 131 10.11 -2.04 7.64
N ALA A 132 9.96 -1.59 8.89
CA ALA A 132 10.94 -0.74 9.56
C ALA A 132 12.26 -1.48 9.89
N ARG A 133 12.23 -2.80 10.08
CA ARG A 133 13.47 -3.60 10.22
C ARG A 133 14.19 -3.70 8.89
N ILE A 134 13.49 -4.12 7.84
CA ILE A 134 14.08 -4.34 6.51
C ILE A 134 14.60 -3.02 5.90
N ASP A 135 13.88 -1.91 6.06
CA ASP A 135 14.35 -0.61 5.55
C ASP A 135 15.61 -0.13 6.30
N ARG A 136 15.74 -0.40 7.61
CA ARG A 136 16.96 -0.09 8.37
C ARG A 136 18.15 -0.94 7.93
N ASP A 137 17.93 -2.24 7.71
CA ASP A 137 18.97 -3.15 7.27
C ASP A 137 19.47 -2.78 5.86
N ARG A 138 18.56 -2.39 4.95
CA ARG A 138 18.90 -1.87 3.62
C ARG A 138 19.63 -0.53 3.67
N ALA A 139 19.23 0.38 4.55
CA ALA A 139 19.91 1.67 4.73
C ALA A 139 21.36 1.47 5.24
N ALA A 140 21.58 0.53 6.15
CA ALA A 140 22.92 0.19 6.65
C ALA A 140 23.80 -0.43 5.54
N ALA A 141 23.25 -1.35 4.73
CA ALA A 141 23.97 -1.93 3.60
C ALA A 141 24.34 -0.89 2.54
N ALA A 142 23.45 0.06 2.25
CA ALA A 142 23.70 1.15 1.29
C ALA A 142 24.78 2.13 1.78
N ALA A 143 24.90 2.36 3.09
CA ALA A 143 25.96 3.19 3.66
C ALA A 143 27.35 2.53 3.52
N GLN A 144 27.45 1.22 3.76
CA GLN A 144 28.70 0.47 3.62
C GLN A 144 29.25 0.47 2.19
N TRP A 145 28.37 0.50 1.17
CA TRP A 145 28.79 0.54 -0.23
C TRP A 145 29.37 1.91 -0.60
N LYS A 146 28.87 3.00 0.01
CA LYS A 146 29.41 4.35 -0.19
C LYS A 146 30.75 4.58 0.51
N GLU A 147 31.04 3.86 1.59
CA GLU A 147 32.35 3.93 2.25
C GLU A 147 33.44 3.11 1.53
N GLN A 148 33.04 2.19 0.64
CA GLN A 148 33.96 1.35 -0.15
C GLN A 148 34.27 1.91 -1.55
N GLN A 149 33.60 2.99 -1.97
CA GLN A 149 33.85 3.71 -3.23
C GLN A 149 34.56 5.02 -2.97
#